data_AF-A0AAV4FGX8-F1
#
_entry.id   AF-A0AAV4FGX8-F1
#
_cell.length_a   1.000
_cell.length_b   1.000
_cell.length_c   1.000
_cell.angle_alpha   90.00
_cell.angle_beta   90.00
_cell.angle_gamma   90.00
#
_symmetry.space_group_name_H-M   'P 1'
#
loop_
_entity.id
_entity.type
_entity.pdbx_description
1 polymer ?
#
loop_
_entity_poly.entity_id
_entity_poly.type
_entity_poly.pdbx_seq_one_letter_code
_entity_poly.pdbx_strand_id
1 'polypeptide(L)'
;MLRLHKNTSMEALKKMDARGEIPRVRHGAPYKDTIPVGDRSVVIVRFRADNPGFWFFHCHIELHTELGMALVIQSGNVSEMPLPPYGFPKCKNWDTDDTPPQPLPLATGGEFDSQGNFSTIAETPVIVGIAVLICVSLVAVMLGILHCLRARSRDGDSRYQLIQSSTAHSQAGPYRSLRETNETALSGGLGQ
;
A
#
# COMPACT_ATOMS: atom_id res chain seq x y z
N MET A 1 -8.66 -18.27 12.27
CA MET A 1 -9.27 -17.07 11.67
C MET A 1 -10.52 -17.49 10.92
N LEU A 2 -11.64 -16.79 11.10
CA LEU A 2 -12.88 -17.06 10.36
C LEU A 2 -12.99 -16.05 9.20
N ARG A 3 -13.28 -16.53 7.98
CA ARG A 3 -13.55 -15.68 6.83
C ARG A 3 -15.05 -15.41 6.73
N LEU A 4 -15.42 -14.14 6.59
CA LEU A 4 -16.80 -13.65 6.52
C LEU A 4 -17.32 -13.63 5.08
N HIS A 5 -18.64 -13.65 4.94
CA HIS A 5 -19.31 -13.48 3.66
C HIS A 5 -19.12 -12.03 3.17
N LYS A 6 -19.15 -11.82 1.84
CA LYS A 6 -18.85 -10.50 1.23
C LYS A 6 -19.76 -9.37 1.74
N ASN A 7 -21.00 -9.71 2.12
CA ASN A 7 -22.02 -8.76 2.55
C ASN A 7 -22.31 -8.83 4.06
N THR A 8 -21.41 -9.40 4.87
CA THR A 8 -21.57 -9.41 6.33
C THR A 8 -21.38 -7.99 6.88
N SER A 9 -22.44 -7.41 7.45
CA SER A 9 -22.37 -6.11 8.14
C SER A 9 -21.79 -6.25 9.56
N MET A 10 -21.35 -5.14 10.14
CA MET A 10 -20.87 -5.12 11.54
C MET A 10 -21.94 -5.57 12.53
N GLU A 11 -23.20 -5.22 12.30
CA GLU A 11 -24.32 -5.66 13.14
C GLU A 11 -24.58 -7.16 13.01
N ALA A 12 -24.46 -7.72 11.80
CA ALA A 12 -24.53 -9.16 11.61
C ALA A 12 -23.38 -9.86 12.36
N LEU A 13 -22.16 -9.34 12.27
CA LEU A 13 -21.00 -9.88 12.97
C LEU A 13 -21.17 -9.85 14.50
N LYS A 14 -21.62 -8.73 15.07
CA LYS A 14 -21.91 -8.62 16.51
C LYS A 14 -22.96 -9.64 16.95
N LYS A 15 -24.02 -9.83 16.16
CA LYS A 15 -25.05 -10.84 16.44
C LYS A 15 -24.51 -12.27 16.36
N MET A 16 -23.63 -12.56 15.39
CA MET A 16 -22.94 -13.85 15.31
C MET A 16 -22.07 -14.10 16.54
N ASP A 17 -21.32 -13.09 17.01
CA ASP A 17 -20.52 -13.20 18.24
C ASP A 17 -21.41 -13.44 19.47
N ALA A 18 -22.50 -12.70 19.61
CA ALA A 18 -23.46 -12.85 20.69
C ALA A 18 -24.11 -14.24 20.72
N ARG A 19 -24.32 -14.87 19.55
CA ARG A 19 -24.81 -16.25 19.44
C ARG A 19 -23.71 -17.31 19.60
N GLY A 20 -22.44 -16.91 19.77
CA GLY A 20 -21.31 -17.82 19.90
C GLY A 20 -20.94 -18.55 18.60
N GLU A 21 -21.35 -18.02 17.45
CA GLU A 21 -21.10 -18.64 16.13
C GLU A 21 -19.67 -18.41 15.61
N ILE A 22 -18.91 -17.50 16.23
CA ILE A 22 -17.51 -17.27 15.87
C ILE A 22 -16.63 -18.30 16.59
N PRO A 23 -15.92 -19.19 15.86
CA PRO A 23 -15.09 -20.21 16.48
C PRO A 23 -13.96 -19.62 17.33
N ARG A 24 -13.78 -20.13 18.55
CA ARG A 24 -12.75 -19.69 19.51
C ARG A 24 -11.81 -20.83 19.87
N VAL A 25 -10.51 -20.61 19.72
CA VAL A 25 -9.47 -21.51 20.25
C VAL A 25 -9.26 -21.17 21.72
N ARG A 26 -9.78 -22.00 22.63
CA ARG A 26 -9.71 -21.74 24.08
C ARG A 26 -8.42 -22.23 24.73
N HIS A 27 -7.84 -23.30 24.21
CA HIS A 27 -6.62 -23.95 24.69
C HIS A 27 -5.64 -24.15 23.53
N GLY A 28 -4.34 -24.04 23.80
CA GLY A 28 -3.30 -24.21 22.78
C GLY A 28 -3.28 -23.12 21.70
N ALA A 29 -3.84 -21.93 21.98
CA ALA A 29 -3.69 -20.80 21.07
C ALA A 29 -2.22 -20.35 21.04
N PRO A 30 -1.68 -19.95 19.87
CA PRO A 30 -0.31 -19.46 19.78
C PRO A 30 -0.15 -18.13 20.53
N TYR A 31 0.98 -17.98 21.22
CA TYR A 31 1.39 -16.71 21.82
C TYR A 31 2.12 -15.87 20.76
N LYS A 32 1.60 -14.67 20.48
CA LYS A 32 2.13 -13.74 19.48
C LYS A 32 1.82 -12.31 19.90
N ASP A 33 2.69 -11.39 19.50
CA ASP A 33 2.47 -9.93 19.57
C ASP A 33 1.70 -9.40 18.33
N THR A 34 1.92 -10.03 17.17
CA THR A 34 1.40 -9.57 15.88
C THR A 34 0.67 -10.69 15.17
N ILE A 35 -0.50 -10.38 14.61
CA ILE A 35 -1.30 -11.31 13.81
C ILE A 35 -1.83 -10.60 12.55
N PRO A 36 -1.54 -11.13 11.34
CA PRO A 36 -2.16 -10.60 10.13
C PRO A 36 -3.66 -10.85 10.17
N VAL A 37 -4.46 -9.87 9.78
CA VAL A 37 -5.91 -10.00 9.61
C VAL A 37 -6.17 -10.02 8.11
N GLY A 38 -6.64 -11.16 7.59
CA GLY A 38 -6.95 -11.28 6.17
C GLY A 38 -8.21 -10.50 5.78
N ASP A 39 -8.38 -10.29 4.48
CA ASP A 39 -9.56 -9.64 3.93
C ASP A 39 -10.86 -10.32 4.40
N ARG A 40 -11.79 -9.51 4.91
CA ARG A 40 -13.11 -9.98 5.37
C ARG A 40 -12.95 -11.12 6.37
N SER A 41 -12.07 -10.95 7.35
CA SER A 41 -11.82 -11.97 8.35
C SER A 41 -11.93 -11.43 9.77
N VAL A 42 -12.07 -12.35 10.71
CA VAL A 42 -12.14 -12.03 12.15
C VAL A 42 -11.05 -12.79 12.87
N VAL A 43 -10.38 -12.07 13.75
CA VAL A 43 -9.40 -12.58 14.70
C VAL A 43 -9.89 -12.26 16.10
N ILE A 44 -9.88 -13.26 16.97
CA ILE A 44 -10.16 -13.11 18.39
C ILE A 44 -8.85 -13.28 19.13
N VAL A 45 -8.42 -12.22 19.81
CA VAL A 45 -7.24 -12.21 20.68
C VAL A 45 -7.66 -12.33 22.14
N ARG A 46 -6.81 -12.95 22.95
CA ARG A 46 -6.96 -13.02 24.40
C ARG A 46 -5.62 -12.70 25.02
N PHE A 47 -5.61 -11.76 25.95
CA PHE A 47 -4.46 -11.44 26.78
C PHE A 47 -4.91 -11.31 28.24
N ARG A 48 -3.96 -11.42 29.16
CA ARG A 48 -4.17 -11.04 30.56
C ARG A 48 -3.66 -9.61 30.72
N ALA A 49 -4.44 -8.76 31.38
CA ALA A 49 -4.02 -7.41 31.72
C ALA A 49 -3.25 -7.43 33.05
N ASP A 50 -2.11 -8.12 33.07
CA ASP A 50 -1.25 -8.31 34.25
C ASP A 50 0.01 -7.42 34.23
N ASN A 51 0.06 -6.47 33.30
CA ASN A 51 1.16 -5.52 33.15
C ASN A 51 0.62 -4.07 33.10
N PRO A 52 0.66 -3.31 34.21
CA PRO A 52 0.15 -1.94 34.26
C PRO A 52 0.89 -0.98 33.32
N GLY A 53 0.14 -0.16 32.58
CA GLY A 53 0.70 0.78 31.62
C GLY A 53 -0.27 1.16 30.50
N PHE A 54 0.22 2.00 29.58
CA PHE A 54 -0.46 2.35 28.33
C PHE A 54 0.15 1.55 27.17
N TRP A 55 -0.64 0.66 26.58
CA TRP A 55 -0.20 -0.25 25.52
C TRP A 55 -0.72 0.23 24.16
N PHE A 56 0.18 0.46 23.22
CA PHE A 56 -0.18 0.88 21.87
C PHE A 56 -0.59 -0.34 21.03
N PHE A 57 -1.83 -0.35 20.56
CA PHE A 57 -2.37 -1.41 19.72
C PHE A 57 -2.77 -0.82 18.37
N HIS A 58 -2.08 -1.22 17.31
CA HIS A 58 -2.18 -0.55 16.01
C HIS A 58 -1.97 -1.50 14.84
N CYS A 59 -2.21 -0.99 13.63
CA CYS A 59 -1.83 -1.68 12.41
C CYS A 59 -0.33 -1.54 12.15
N HIS A 60 0.39 -2.63 11.93
CA HIS A 60 1.83 -2.54 11.62
C HIS A 60 2.15 -2.05 10.19
N ILE A 61 1.16 -1.51 9.46
CA ILE A 61 1.36 -0.78 8.21
C ILE A 61 1.41 0.70 8.59
N GLU A 62 2.58 1.33 8.42
CA GLU A 62 2.85 2.71 8.88
C GLU A 62 1.77 3.69 8.43
N LEU A 63 1.46 3.69 7.13
CA LEU A 63 0.41 4.53 6.55
C LEU A 63 -0.94 4.35 7.24
N HIS A 64 -1.33 3.13 7.61
CA HIS A 64 -2.60 2.92 8.30
C HIS A 64 -2.56 3.41 9.76
N THR A 65 -1.41 3.33 10.43
CA THR A 65 -1.21 3.89 11.77
C THR A 65 -1.26 5.41 11.73
N GLU A 66 -0.56 6.04 10.79
CA GLU A 66 -0.58 7.49 10.58
C GLU A 66 -1.99 8.01 10.27
N LEU A 67 -2.79 7.23 9.53
CA LEU A 67 -4.19 7.54 9.23
C LEU A 67 -5.16 7.22 10.41
N GLY A 68 -4.65 6.75 11.55
CA GLY A 68 -5.41 6.60 12.79
C GLY A 68 -5.96 5.20 13.06
N MET A 69 -5.50 4.15 12.37
CA MET A 69 -5.86 2.75 12.70
C MET A 69 -5.07 2.25 13.92
N ALA A 70 -5.30 2.89 15.06
CA ALA A 70 -4.61 2.63 16.31
C ALA A 70 -5.53 2.93 17.51
N LEU A 71 -5.20 2.34 18.65
CA LEU A 71 -5.80 2.63 19.95
C LEU A 71 -4.78 2.42 21.07
N VAL A 72 -5.06 3.00 22.24
CA VAL A 72 -4.27 2.81 23.46
C VAL A 72 -5.09 2.03 24.48
N ILE A 73 -4.52 0.95 25.01
CA ILE A 73 -5.12 0.13 26.07
C ILE A 73 -4.46 0.54 27.39
N GLN A 74 -5.25 1.09 28.32
CA GLN A 74 -4.80 1.26 29.69
C GLN A 74 -5.01 -0.03 30.49
N SER A 75 -3.93 -0.55 31.05
CA SER A 75 -3.92 -1.67 31.98
C SER A 75 -3.55 -1.15 33.36
N GLY A 76 -4.32 -1.47 34.39
CA GLY A 76 -4.08 -1.01 35.77
C GLY A 76 -4.32 0.49 36.01
N ASN A 77 -4.03 0.91 37.23
CA ASN A 77 -4.09 2.33 37.64
C ASN A 77 -2.80 3.06 37.26
N VAL A 78 -2.90 4.39 37.06
CA VAL A 78 -1.71 5.23 36.78
C VAL A 78 -0.68 5.16 37.91
N SER A 79 -1.12 4.95 39.15
CA SER A 79 -0.25 4.77 40.32
C SER A 79 0.57 3.47 40.31
N GLU A 80 0.16 2.48 39.53
CA GLU A 80 0.84 1.19 39.40
C GLU A 80 1.88 1.19 38.26
N MET A 81 1.91 2.25 37.46
CA MET A 81 2.80 2.35 36.30
C MET A 81 4.25 2.60 36.73
N PRO A 82 5.23 2.00 36.05
CA PRO A 82 6.63 2.26 36.33
C PRO A 82 6.95 3.74 36.07
N LEU A 83 7.78 4.33 36.93
CA LEU A 83 8.29 5.67 36.69
C LEU A 83 9.21 5.64 35.45
N PRO A 84 9.18 6.70 34.61
CA PRO A 84 10.17 6.86 33.56
C PRO A 84 11.59 6.76 34.13
N PRO A 85 12.55 6.18 33.38
CA PRO A 85 13.95 6.16 33.80
C PRO A 85 14.49 7.56 34.13
N TYR A 86 15.52 7.62 34.97
CA TYR A 86 16.20 8.88 35.26
C TYR A 86 16.73 9.52 33.96
N GLY A 87 16.45 10.81 33.77
CA GLY A 87 16.85 11.54 32.56
C GLY A 87 15.99 11.27 31.32
N PHE A 88 14.88 10.52 31.43
CA PHE A 88 13.99 10.29 30.29
C PHE A 88 13.40 11.62 29.78
N PRO A 89 13.49 11.91 28.46
CA PRO A 89 12.91 13.12 27.89
C PRO A 89 11.41 13.23 28.15
N LYS A 90 10.96 14.44 28.41
CA LYS A 90 9.56 14.81 28.63
C LYS A 90 9.07 15.66 27.45
N CYS A 91 7.76 15.83 27.34
CA CYS A 91 7.23 16.76 26.35
C CYS A 91 7.81 18.18 26.61
N LYS A 92 8.28 18.84 25.55
CA LYS A 92 8.88 20.20 25.56
C LYS A 92 10.32 20.34 26.11
N ASN A 93 11.04 19.25 26.38
CA ASN A 93 12.50 19.29 26.60
C ASN A 93 13.23 18.41 25.57
N TRP A 94 12.66 18.31 24.36
CA TRP A 94 13.34 17.71 23.21
C TRP A 94 14.42 18.67 22.74
N ASP A 95 15.43 18.84 23.56
CA ASP A 95 16.68 19.45 23.14
C ASP A 95 17.29 18.47 22.14
N THR A 96 17.50 18.92 20.91
CA THR A 96 18.21 18.14 19.88
C THR A 96 19.70 18.01 20.18
N ASP A 97 20.12 18.48 21.35
CA ASP A 97 21.47 18.35 21.84
C ASP A 97 21.59 17.00 22.53
N ASP A 98 22.10 16.01 21.79
CA ASP A 98 22.40 14.66 22.29
C ASP A 98 23.54 14.65 23.33
N THR A 99 23.91 15.80 23.91
CA THR A 99 24.91 15.86 24.96
C THR A 99 24.38 15.14 26.20
N PRO A 100 25.04 14.06 26.65
CA PRO A 100 24.67 13.41 27.91
C PRO A 100 24.69 14.45 29.03
N PRO A 101 23.78 14.38 30.02
CA PRO A 101 23.81 15.29 31.15
C PRO A 101 25.21 15.23 31.79
N GLN A 102 25.93 16.34 31.71
CA GLN A 102 27.33 16.42 32.11
C GLN A 102 27.42 16.11 33.62
N PRO A 103 28.33 15.24 34.06
CA PRO A 103 28.69 15.17 35.48
C PRO A 103 29.12 16.56 35.98
N LEU A 104 28.77 16.90 37.22
CA LEU A 104 29.08 18.19 37.87
C LEU A 104 30.50 18.71 37.55
N PRO A 105 30.70 20.03 37.40
CA PRO A 105 31.88 20.57 36.76
C PRO A 105 33.12 20.36 37.61
N LEU A 106 34.07 19.57 37.10
CA LEU A 106 35.47 19.69 37.46
C LEU A 106 36.14 20.50 36.34
N ALA A 107 36.61 21.69 36.70
CA ALA A 107 37.29 22.61 35.82
C ALA A 107 38.43 21.91 35.05
N THR A 108 38.45 22.04 33.72
CA THR A 108 39.53 22.67 32.91
C THR A 108 39.44 22.26 31.44
N GLY A 109 39.27 23.24 30.55
CA GLY A 109 39.95 23.34 29.24
C GLY A 109 39.48 22.46 28.07
N GLY A 110 38.84 23.09 27.08
CA GLY A 110 38.68 22.55 25.72
C GLY A 110 37.69 23.37 24.89
N GLU A 111 38.20 24.10 23.90
CA GLU A 111 37.45 25.06 23.06
C GLU A 111 36.97 24.40 21.75
N PHE A 112 35.68 24.53 21.42
CA PHE A 112 35.09 24.17 20.12
C PHE A 112 34.25 25.34 19.62
N ASP A 113 34.42 25.72 18.35
CA ASP A 113 33.99 27.01 17.80
C ASP A 113 32.46 27.23 17.86
N SER A 114 32.11 28.38 18.44
CA SER A 114 30.81 29.01 18.61
C SER A 114 30.01 29.40 17.34
N GLN A 115 30.38 28.93 16.14
CA GLN A 115 29.79 29.49 14.91
C GLN A 115 28.64 28.71 14.27
N GLY A 116 28.28 27.50 14.72
CA GLY A 116 27.04 26.84 14.26
C GLY A 116 26.88 26.75 12.74
N ASN A 117 28.00 26.74 12.00
CA ASN A 117 27.98 26.73 10.55
C ASN A 117 27.75 25.30 10.06
N PHE A 118 26.51 25.03 9.65
CA PHE A 118 26.19 23.91 8.78
C PHE A 118 26.98 24.10 7.48
N SER A 119 27.98 23.24 7.28
CA SER A 119 28.63 23.14 5.98
C SER A 119 27.55 22.67 5.01
N THR A 120 27.02 23.59 4.21
CA THR A 120 26.25 23.26 3.02
C THR A 120 27.10 22.25 2.26
N ILE A 121 26.68 20.99 2.24
CA ILE A 121 27.25 19.95 1.39
C ILE A 121 26.92 20.33 -0.05
N ALA A 122 27.64 21.33 -0.54
CA ALA A 122 27.87 21.56 -1.94
C ALA A 122 28.46 20.26 -2.49
N GLU A 123 27.60 19.55 -3.22
CA GLU A 123 27.94 18.56 -4.24
C GLU A 123 28.88 17.44 -3.79
N THR A 124 28.30 16.44 -3.12
CA THR A 124 28.98 15.14 -3.07
C THR A 124 29.01 14.55 -4.49
N PRO A 125 30.17 14.11 -5.00
CA PRO A 125 30.28 13.50 -6.34
C PRO A 125 29.39 12.25 -6.51
N VAL A 126 28.95 11.68 -5.39
CA VAL A 126 28.01 10.54 -5.34
C VAL A 126 26.61 10.94 -5.79
N ILE A 127 26.06 12.07 -5.33
CA ILE A 127 24.71 12.51 -5.71
C ILE A 127 24.67 12.91 -7.19
N VAL A 128 25.67 13.65 -7.66
CA VAL A 128 25.83 13.99 -9.09
C VAL A 128 26.01 12.72 -9.91
N GLY A 129 26.81 11.76 -9.43
CA GLY A 129 27.00 10.45 -10.07
C GLY A 129 25.71 9.65 -10.21
N ILE A 130 24.92 9.55 -9.14
CA ILE A 130 23.61 8.86 -9.16
C ILE A 130 22.64 9.57 -10.11
N ALA A 131 22.56 10.90 -10.07
CA ALA A 131 21.69 11.67 -10.96
C ALA A 131 22.06 11.46 -12.45
N VAL A 132 23.35 11.46 -12.78
CA VAL A 132 23.84 11.19 -14.14
C VAL A 132 23.50 9.75 -14.58
N LEU A 133 23.70 8.75 -13.72
CA LEU A 133 23.37 7.36 -14.03
C LEU A 133 21.86 7.18 -14.28
N ILE A 134 21.01 7.82 -13.47
CA ILE A 134 19.57 7.81 -13.66
C ILE A 134 19.22 8.44 -15.01
N CYS A 135 19.73 9.64 -15.31
CA CYS A 135 19.48 10.32 -16.58
C CYS A 135 19.92 9.47 -17.79
N VAL A 136 21.10 8.85 -17.76
CA VAL A 136 21.60 7.98 -18.84
C VAL A 136 20.70 6.77 -19.02
N SER A 137 20.25 6.15 -17.91
CA SER A 137 19.35 5.00 -17.97
C SER A 137 17.98 5.35 -18.56
N LEU A 138 17.42 6.51 -18.19
CA LEU A 138 16.15 7.00 -18.73
C LEU A 138 16.24 7.31 -20.23
N VAL A 139 17.34 7.93 -20.68
CA VAL A 139 17.57 8.20 -22.10
C VAL A 139 17.70 6.89 -22.89
N ALA A 140 18.43 5.90 -22.37
CA ALA A 140 18.56 4.59 -23.04
C ALA A 140 17.21 3.87 -23.16
N VAL A 141 16.40 3.88 -22.10
CA VAL A 141 15.04 3.32 -22.13
C VAL A 141 14.17 4.05 -23.14
N MET A 142 14.24 5.38 -23.19
CA MET A 142 13.46 6.17 -24.14
C MET A 142 13.86 5.92 -25.59
N LEU A 143 15.16 5.82 -25.88
CA LEU A 143 15.66 5.44 -27.19
C LEU A 143 15.25 4.01 -27.57
N GLY A 144 15.24 3.08 -26.63
CA GLY A 144 14.74 1.71 -26.81
C GLY A 144 13.25 1.69 -27.15
N ILE A 145 12.43 2.44 -26.42
CA ILE A 145 11.00 2.57 -26.71
C ILE A 145 10.77 3.21 -28.09
N LEU A 146 11.48 4.30 -28.41
CA LEU A 146 11.43 4.94 -29.74
C LEU A 146 11.84 3.98 -30.86
N HIS A 147 12.87 3.16 -30.64
CA HIS A 147 13.32 2.16 -31.60
C HIS A 147 12.26 1.07 -31.81
N CYS A 148 11.67 0.56 -30.73
CA CYS A 148 10.56 -0.41 -30.79
C CYS A 148 9.33 0.16 -31.50
N LEU A 149 8.97 1.42 -31.24
CA LEU A 149 7.84 2.08 -31.90
C LEU A 149 8.12 2.30 -33.39
N ARG A 150 9.36 2.68 -33.77
CA ARG A 150 9.76 2.79 -35.18
C ARG A 150 9.80 1.44 -35.89
N ALA A 151 10.28 0.39 -35.23
CA ALA A 151 10.27 -0.98 -35.77
C ALA A 151 8.83 -1.46 -36.00
N ARG A 152 7.94 -1.23 -35.03
CA ARG A 152 6.51 -1.56 -35.16
C ARG A 152 5.81 -0.77 -36.27
N SER A 153 6.19 0.50 -36.46
CA SER A 153 5.67 1.33 -37.56
C SER A 153 6.12 0.78 -38.93
N ARG A 154 7.39 0.41 -39.07
CA ARG A 154 7.93 -0.21 -40.30
C ARG A 154 7.26 -1.56 -40.62
N ASP A 155 7.03 -2.40 -39.61
CA ASP A 155 6.30 -3.66 -39.80
C ASP A 155 4.82 -3.45 -40.14
N GLY A 156 4.20 -2.41 -39.58
CA GLY A 156 2.84 -1.99 -39.92
C GLY A 156 2.71 -1.59 -41.38
N ASP A 157 3.63 -0.77 -41.89
CA ASP A 157 3.65 -0.31 -43.29
C ASP A 157 3.93 -1.47 -44.26
N SER A 158 4.85 -2.37 -43.91
CA SER A 158 5.14 -3.57 -44.71
C SER A 158 3.97 -4.55 -44.76
N ARG A 159 3.24 -4.73 -43.64
CA ARG A 159 1.98 -5.51 -43.60
C ARG A 159 0.85 -4.86 -44.40
N TYR A 160 0.73 -3.54 -44.40
CA TYR A 160 -0.27 -2.82 -45.20
C TYR A 160 -0.03 -3.03 -46.71
N GLN A 161 1.21 -2.98 -47.17
CA GLN A 161 1.53 -3.27 -48.58
C GLN A 161 1.31 -4.73 -48.98
N LEU A 162 1.58 -5.69 -48.07
CA LEU A 162 1.26 -7.10 -48.27
C LEU A 162 -0.25 -7.37 -48.37
N ILE A 163 -1.07 -6.62 -47.62
CA ILE A 163 -2.53 -6.72 -47.69
C ILE A 163 -3.06 -6.08 -48.99
N GLN A 164 -2.50 -4.95 -49.43
CA GLN A 164 -2.87 -4.32 -50.71
C GLN A 164 -2.48 -5.17 -51.93
N SER A 165 -1.32 -5.83 -51.93
CA SER A 165 -0.93 -6.73 -53.02
C SER A 165 -1.77 -8.02 -53.04
N SER A 166 -2.16 -8.54 -51.88
CA SER A 166 -3.07 -9.69 -51.75
C SER A 166 -4.50 -9.36 -52.17
N THR A 167 -5.00 -8.14 -51.94
CA THR A 167 -6.36 -7.73 -52.33
C THR A 167 -6.47 -7.34 -53.80
N ALA A 168 -5.39 -6.86 -54.42
CA ALA A 168 -5.30 -6.68 -55.87
C ALA A 168 -5.45 -7.99 -56.66
N HIS A 169 -5.06 -9.13 -56.06
CA HIS A 169 -5.21 -10.45 -56.68
C HIS A 169 -6.62 -11.08 -56.54
N SER A 170 -7.51 -10.50 -55.73
CA SER A 170 -8.81 -11.10 -55.37
C SER A 170 -10.04 -10.38 -55.95
N GLN A 171 -9.89 -9.33 -56.75
CA GLN A 171 -11.03 -8.64 -57.39
C GLN A 171 -11.45 -9.23 -58.76
N ALA A 172 -11.04 -10.45 -59.09
CA ALA A 172 -11.60 -11.21 -60.21
C ALA A 172 -12.49 -12.35 -59.70
N GLY A 173 -13.71 -12.05 -59.25
CA GLY A 173 -14.65 -13.09 -58.80
C GLY A 173 -16.07 -12.56 -58.55
N PRO A 174 -17.12 -13.08 -59.23
CA PRO A 174 -18.46 -12.50 -59.20
C PRO A 174 -19.38 -13.25 -58.22
N TYR A 175 -20.04 -12.60 -57.27
CA TYR A 175 -21.38 -13.02 -56.82
C TYR A 175 -22.10 -11.88 -56.08
N ARG A 176 -23.34 -11.61 -56.51
CA ARG A 176 -24.24 -10.54 -56.04
C ARG A 176 -25.54 -11.19 -55.51
N SER A 177 -26.13 -10.56 -54.49
CA SER A 177 -27.53 -10.67 -54.01
C SER A 177 -27.85 -11.91 -53.14
N LEU A 178 -28.77 -11.94 -52.16
CA LEU A 178 -29.95 -11.12 -51.80
C LEU A 178 -30.14 -11.15 -50.27
N ARG A 179 -30.64 -10.07 -49.65
CA ARG A 179 -31.28 -10.11 -48.32
C ARG A 179 -32.26 -8.94 -48.20
N GLU A 180 -33.57 -9.24 -48.16
CA GLU A 180 -34.61 -8.56 -47.34
C GLU A 180 -36.02 -8.92 -47.85
N THR A 181 -36.75 -9.71 -47.07
CA THR A 181 -38.18 -9.51 -46.77
C THR A 181 -38.53 -10.43 -45.60
N ASN A 182 -39.01 -9.88 -44.48
CA ASN A 182 -39.98 -10.51 -43.57
C ASN A 182 -40.28 -9.57 -42.40
N GLU A 183 -41.28 -8.72 -42.58
CA GLU A 183 -42.21 -8.33 -41.50
C GLU A 183 -43.61 -8.18 -42.09
N THR A 184 -44.61 -8.57 -41.29
CA THR A 184 -46.07 -8.30 -41.38
C THR A 184 -46.98 -9.51 -41.69
N ALA A 185 -47.95 -9.69 -40.78
CA ALA A 185 -49.26 -10.35 -40.91
C ALA A 185 -49.41 -11.80 -40.38
N LEU A 186 -49.77 -11.90 -39.09
CA LEU A 186 -50.55 -13.00 -38.52
C LEU A 186 -51.83 -12.41 -37.87
N SER A 187 -52.95 -12.48 -38.59
CA SER A 187 -54.32 -12.61 -38.05
C SER A 187 -55.28 -12.81 -39.24
N GLY A 188 -55.81 -14.03 -39.41
CA GLY A 188 -56.97 -14.32 -40.28
C GLY A 188 -58.26 -13.75 -39.70
N GLY A 189 -59.44 -13.80 -40.31
CA GLY A 189 -59.96 -14.43 -41.53
C GLY A 189 -61.49 -14.24 -41.54
N LEU A 190 -62.10 -14.09 -42.72
CA LEU A 190 -63.50 -13.73 -43.01
C LEU A 190 -64.57 -14.80 -42.67
N GLY A 191 -65.80 -14.35 -42.37
CA GLY A 191 -66.98 -14.57 -43.23
C GLY A 191 -68.03 -15.64 -42.85
N GLN A 192 -69.19 -15.21 -42.34
CA GLN A 192 -70.56 -15.34 -42.92
C GLN A 192 -71.60 -14.75 -41.95
#